data_AF-A0AAD7FRD3-F1
#
_entry.id   AF-A0AAD7FRD3-F1
#
_cell.length_a   1.000
_cell.length_b   1.000
_cell.length_c   1.000
_cell.angle_alpha   90.00
_cell.angle_beta   90.00
_cell.angle_gamma   90.00
#
_symmetry.space_group_name_H-M   'P 1'
#
loop_
_entity.id
_entity.type
_entity.pdbx_description
1 polymer ?
#
loop_
_entity_poly.entity_id
_entity_poly.type
_entity_poly.pdbx_seq_one_letter_code
_entity_poly.pdbx_strand_id
1 'polypeptide(L)' 'MAFSTTLYNTFFRRNSVFVSTIFVGAFTFGIGFDTAVTSFYDKWNKGKQWKDIRHKYVEAAEE' A
#
# COMPACT_ATOMS: atom_id res chain seq x y z
N MET A 1 4.82 -0.10 32.66
CA MET A 1 3.65 0.28 31.84
C MET A 1 3.60 -0.65 30.64
N ALA A 2 2.45 -1.23 30.33
CA ALA A 2 2.31 -2.05 29.12
C ALA A 2 2.26 -1.17 27.87
N PHE A 3 2.83 -1.64 26.75
CA PHE A 3 2.87 -0.90 25.48
C PHE A 3 1.47 -0.47 24.98
N SER A 4 0.48 -1.36 25.13
CA SER A 4 -0.93 -1.07 24.83
C SER A 4 -1.50 0.08 25.65
N THR A 5 -1.12 0.18 26.93
CA THR A 5 -1.51 1.29 27.81
C THR A 5 -0.94 2.62 27.33
N THR A 6 0.30 2.63 26.84
CA THR A 6 0.91 3.82 26.24
C THR A 6 0.17 4.23 24.97
N LEU A 7 -0.05 3.31 24.03
CA LEU A 7 -0.79 3.59 22.79
C LEU A 7 -2.20 4.13 23.05
N TYR A 8 -2.93 3.50 23.96
CA TYR A 8 -4.29 3.92 24.31
C TYR A 8 -4.32 5.36 24.83
N ASN A 9 -3.44 5.68 25.78
CA ASN A 9 -3.41 7.01 26.37
C ASN A 9 -2.94 8.09 25.38
N THR A 10 -2.05 7.75 24.44
CA THR A 10 -1.53 8.70 23.45
C THR A 10 -2.49 8.95 22.29
N PHE A 11 -3.06 7.91 21.70
CA PHE A 11 -3.78 8.02 20.42
C PHE A 11 -5.28 7.74 20.53
N PHE A 12 -5.72 6.86 21.43
CA PHE A 12 -7.07 6.31 21.40
C PHE A 12 -8.00 6.86 22.51
N ARG A 13 -7.46 7.53 23.54
CA ARG A 13 -8.26 8.00 24.69
C ARG A 13 -9.09 9.26 24.44
N ARG A 14 -8.60 10.21 23.63
CA ARG A 14 -9.30 11.48 23.34
C ARG A 14 -9.91 11.43 21.95
N ASN A 15 -11.23 11.62 21.82
CA ASN A 15 -11.94 11.52 20.53
C ASN A 15 -11.33 12.41 19.42
N SER A 16 -10.93 13.65 19.72
CA SER A 16 -10.31 14.54 18.74
C SER A 16 -8.97 14.02 18.20
N VAL A 17 -8.19 13.34 19.04
CA VAL A 17 -6.93 12.69 18.65
C VAL A 17 -7.19 11.35 17.96
N PHE A 18 -8.19 10.60 18.43
CA PHE A 18 -8.57 9.32 17.87
C PHE A 18 -8.95 9.45 16.38
N VAL A 19 -9.90 10.32 16.06
CA VAL A 19 -10.41 10.46 14.68
C VAL A 19 -9.30 10.92 13.72
N SER A 20 -8.50 11.90 14.13
CA SER A 20 -7.36 12.37 13.32
C SER A 20 -6.29 11.30 13.13
N THR A 21 -5.98 10.51 14.18
CA THR A 21 -5.05 9.38 14.08
C THR A 21 -5.55 8.34 13.08
N ILE A 22 -6.85 8.02 13.10
CA ILE A 22 -7.44 7.06 12.15
C ILE A 22 -7.35 7.59 10.72
N PHE A 23 -7.65 8.87 10.47
CA PHE A 23 -7.56 9.42 9.11
C PHE A 23 -6.13 9.43 8.56
N VAL A 24 -5.16 9.89 9.36
CA VAL A 24 -3.75 9.88 8.95
C VAL A 24 -3.25 8.45 8.76
N GLY A 25 -3.60 7.55 9.67
CA GLY A 25 -3.27 6.12 9.59
C GLY A 25 -3.84 5.47 8.34
N ALA A 26 -5.13 5.67 8.05
CA ALA A 26 -5.77 5.10 6.87
C ALA A 26 -5.19 5.64 5.56
N PHE A 27 -4.92 6.95 5.47
CA PHE A 27 -4.34 7.55 4.27
C PHE A 27 -2.93 7.02 3.99
N THR A 28 -2.06 7.05 5.00
CA THR A 28 -0.68 6.58 4.86
C THR A 28 -0.62 5.07 4.63
N PHE A 29 -1.46 4.30 5.31
CA PHE A 29 -1.61 2.87 5.08
C PHE A 29 -2.07 2.58 3.65
N GLY A 30 -3.06 3.31 3.13
CA GLY A 30 -3.56 3.11 1.77
C GLY A 30 -2.45 3.18 0.71
N ILE A 31 -1.62 4.23 0.78
CA ILE A 31 -0.49 4.42 -0.15
C ILE A 31 0.55 3.30 0.01
N GLY A 32 0.96 3.02 1.25
CA GLY A 32 1.99 2.03 1.53
C GLY A 32 1.55 0.62 1.17
N PHE A 33 0.30 0.26 1.49
CA PHE A 33 -0.28 -1.05 1.22
C PHE A 33 -0.44 -1.28 -0.28
N ASP A 34 -1.00 -0.32 -1.03
CA ASP A 34 -1.15 -0.42 -2.48
C ASP A 34 0.20 -0.62 -3.18
N THR A 35 1.20 0.18 -2.80
CA THR A 35 2.56 0.06 -3.36
C THR A 35 3.20 -1.29 -3.03
N ALA A 36 3.09 -1.73 -1.77
CA ALA A 36 3.70 -2.97 -1.31
C ALA A 36 3.06 -4.19 -1.98
N VAL A 37 1.72 -4.23 -2.05
CA VAL A 37 0.98 -5.35 -2.65
C VAL A 37 1.18 -5.38 -4.16
N THR A 38 1.17 -4.23 -4.82
CA THR A 38 1.47 -4.15 -6.26
C THR A 38 2.88 -4.64 -6.56
N SER A 39 3.88 -4.19 -5.78
CA SER A 39 5.28 -4.65 -5.93
C SER A 39 5.42 -6.15 -5.69
N PHE A 40 4.72 -6.69 -4.69
CA PHE A 40 4.69 -8.13 -4.44
C PHE A 40 4.07 -8.90 -5.61
N TYR A 41 2.91 -8.46 -6.09
CA TYR A 41 2.20 -9.07 -7.22
C TYR A 41 3.05 -9.05 -8.50
N ASP A 42 3.78 -7.95 -8.73
CA ASP A 42 4.70 -7.77 -9.84
C ASP A 42 5.86 -8.74 -9.84
N LYS A 43 6.49 -8.90 -8.69
CA LYS A 43 7.56 -9.88 -8.52
C LYS A 43 7.05 -11.30 -8.70
N TRP A 44 5.87 -11.60 -8.14
CA TRP A 44 5.29 -12.94 -8.21
C TRP A 44 4.90 -13.35 -9.62
N ASN A 45 4.37 -12.41 -10.42
CA ASN A 45 3.87 -12.68 -11.78
C ASN A 45 4.81 -12.21 -12.89
N LYS A 46 6.09 -11.99 -12.56
CA LYS A 46 7.10 -11.48 -13.50
C LYS A 46 7.14 -12.34 -14.78
N GLY A 47 7.14 -11.67 -15.92
CA GLY A 47 7.19 -12.29 -17.26
C GLY A 47 5.84 -12.75 -17.80
N LYS A 48 4.76 -12.65 -17.00
CA LYS A 48 3.39 -12.96 -17.43
C LYS A 48 2.53 -11.71 -17.62
N GLN A 49 2.91 -10.61 -17.00
CA GLN A 49 2.10 -9.40 -17.06
C GLN A 49 2.22 -8.71 -18.40
N TRP A 50 1.16 -8.01 -18.83
CA TRP A 50 1.18 -7.25 -20.08
C TRP A 50 2.37 -6.28 -20.13
N LYS A 51 2.66 -5.56 -19.04
CA LYS A 51 3.81 -4.65 -18.98
C LYS A 51 5.16 -5.33 -19.20
N ASP A 52 5.28 -6.64 -18.94
CA ASP A 52 6.50 -7.41 -19.17
C ASP A 52 6.59 -7.91 -20.61
N ILE A 53 5.46 -8.19 -21.28
CA ILE A 53 5.43 -8.84 -22.62
C ILE A 53 5.02 -7.90 -23.75
N ARG A 54 4.55 -6.68 -23.45
CA ARG A 54 3.99 -5.71 -24.41
C ARG A 54 4.93 -5.45 -25.59
N HIS A 55 6.23 -5.34 -25.33
CA HIS A 55 7.25 -5.07 -26.35
C HIS A 55 7.18 -6.07 -27.53
N LYS A 56 6.83 -7.33 -27.26
CA LYS A 56 6.75 -8.39 -28.28
C LYS A 56 5.63 -8.19 -29.30
N TYR A 57 4.62 -7.39 -28.98
CA TYR A 57 3.39 -7.30 -29.77
C TYR A 57 3.14 -5.92 -30.36
N VAL A 58 3.69 -4.86 -29.75
CA VAL A 58 3.50 -3.49 -30.22
C VAL A 58 4.52 -3.15 -31.31
N GLU A 59 5.78 -3.59 -31.19
CA GLU A 59 6.78 -3.39 -32.25
C GLU A 59 6.48 -4.27 -33.48
N ALA A 60 6.00 -5.50 -33.26
CA ALA A 60 5.61 -6.43 -34.34
C ALA A 60 4.32 -6.02 -35.10
N ALA A 61 3.63 -4.96 -34.68
CA ALA A 61 2.47 -4.42 -35.37
C ALA A 61 2.81 -3.17 -36.22
N GLU A 62 4.02 -2.62 -36.06
CA GLU A 62 4.52 -1.49 -36.85
C GLU A 62 5.38 -1.93 -38.06
N GLU A 63 5.82 -3.20 -38.10
CA GLU A 63 6.37 -3.89 -39.29
C GLU A 63 5.29 -4.64 -40.07
#